data_AF-A0AA36BFK8-F1
#
_entry.id   AF-A0AA36BFK8-F1
#
_cell.length_a   1.000
_cell.length_b   1.000
_cell.length_c   1.000
_cell.angle_alpha   90.00
_cell.angle_beta   90.00
_cell.angle_gamma   90.00
#
_symmetry.space_group_name_H-M   'P 1'
#
loop_
_entity.id
_entity.type
_entity.pdbx_description
1 polymer ?
#
loop_
_entity_poly.entity_id
_entity_poly.type
_entity_poly.pdbx_seq_one_letter_code
_entity_poly.pdbx_strand_id
1 'polypeptide(L)'
;MSRGKRSSYKMLCTDDVDDERIRQESWTFSDLFQQTSTSDVAISWLAKYKLISNSFQCLICGKPCSIVGYKKGIDGKRWRCRKHNFVRSIRKGSFFENSHLSLTTFIWLMYMWSRDYLHTEMTHETNVCPKSTIDLFRLIRELLERFLEDHPKELDDPPEIGGFDLQTGEPKVVEIDVTTFSRSKPNEKHVKGFCVFGGIERGTDKCFLVPIEHENKEAFEAAIIRWILPGTHIVSDIWAEYLQIDQIEQGIYTHEYIDYENPNDSESHTKNIDRMWPRVKKQLQRKHSIIEGMAVPKIFMRAVETSGTKCRKYPLTGHLHPANNIQESGGDVKP
;
A
#
# COMPACT_ATOMS: atom_id res chain seq x y z
N MET A 1 -24.50 -21.88 50.56
CA MET A 1 -24.76 -21.01 49.39
C MET A 1 -23.44 -20.45 48.87
N SER A 2 -22.76 -21.14 47.94
CA SER A 2 -21.56 -20.61 47.29
C SER A 2 -21.97 -19.68 46.15
N ARG A 3 -21.67 -18.38 46.30
CA ARG A 3 -21.81 -17.41 45.21
C ARG A 3 -20.75 -17.74 44.14
N GLY A 4 -21.16 -18.49 43.11
CA GLY A 4 -20.35 -18.70 41.92
C GLY A 4 -20.05 -17.36 41.26
N LYS A 5 -18.80 -16.87 41.41
CA LYS A 5 -18.29 -15.76 40.59
C LYS A 5 -18.21 -16.26 39.15
N ARG A 6 -19.21 -15.93 38.33
CA ARG A 6 -19.05 -15.93 36.86
C ARG A 6 -17.94 -14.95 36.53
N SER A 7 -16.76 -15.47 36.17
CA SER A 7 -15.70 -14.68 35.57
C SER A 7 -16.19 -14.27 34.18
N SER A 8 -16.79 -13.09 34.03
CA SER A 8 -17.06 -12.57 32.69
C SER A 8 -15.71 -12.25 32.05
N TYR A 9 -15.27 -13.11 31.14
CA TYR A 9 -14.14 -12.81 30.27
C TYR A 9 -14.49 -11.53 29.50
N LYS A 10 -13.75 -10.44 29.74
CA LYS A 10 -13.98 -9.17 29.05
C LYS A 10 -13.08 -9.13 27.83
N MET A 11 -13.65 -9.42 26.66
CA MET A 11 -13.06 -9.06 25.38
C MET A 11 -12.95 -7.53 25.29
N LEU A 12 -12.06 -7.04 24.43
CA LEU A 12 -11.95 -5.59 24.16
C LEU A 12 -13.20 -5.06 23.44
N CYS A 13 -13.69 -5.82 22.47
CA CYS A 13 -14.93 -5.60 21.75
C CYS A 13 -15.60 -6.97 21.52
N THR A 14 -16.93 -7.01 21.55
CA THR A 14 -17.72 -8.21 21.26
C THR A 14 -18.26 -8.24 19.84
N ASP A 15 -18.19 -7.10 19.14
CA ASP A 15 -18.79 -6.89 17.84
C ASP A 15 -17.67 -6.57 16.85
N ASP A 16 -17.11 -7.60 16.23
CA ASP A 16 -16.08 -7.45 15.21
C ASP A 16 -16.68 -7.19 13.82
N VAL A 17 -16.00 -6.38 13.03
CA VAL A 17 -16.38 -6.11 11.63
C VAL A 17 -15.76 -7.16 10.72
N ASP A 18 -16.52 -7.65 9.74
CA ASP A 18 -15.99 -8.52 8.69
C ASP A 18 -15.31 -7.74 7.56
N ASP A 19 -14.48 -8.43 6.79
CA ASP A 19 -13.64 -7.82 5.75
C ASP A 19 -14.48 -7.20 4.62
N GLU A 20 -15.62 -7.79 4.26
CA GLU A 20 -16.50 -7.29 3.20
C GLU A 20 -17.10 -5.94 3.56
N ARG A 21 -17.56 -5.79 4.80
CA ARG A 21 -18.06 -4.52 5.31
C ARG A 21 -16.94 -3.47 5.37
N ILE A 22 -15.73 -3.85 5.78
CA ILE A 22 -14.57 -2.92 5.80
C ILE A 22 -14.31 -2.35 4.40
N ARG A 23 -14.41 -3.17 3.35
CA ARG A 23 -14.18 -2.74 1.95
C ARG A 23 -15.18 -1.70 1.45
N GLN A 24 -16.38 -1.68 1.99
CA GLN A 24 -17.44 -0.75 1.58
C GLN A 24 -17.42 0.57 2.36
N GLU A 25 -16.65 0.65 3.46
CA GLU A 25 -16.58 1.85 4.29
C GLU A 25 -15.73 2.95 3.65
N SER A 26 -16.17 4.20 3.84
CA SER A 26 -15.40 5.39 3.49
C SER A 26 -15.24 6.25 4.73
N TRP A 27 -13.98 6.60 5.02
CA TRP A 27 -13.60 7.36 6.19
C TRP A 27 -13.05 8.73 5.79
N THR A 28 -13.50 9.77 6.47
CA THR A 28 -12.82 11.07 6.51
C THR A 28 -11.90 11.14 7.73
N PHE A 29 -11.03 12.15 7.77
CA PHE A 29 -10.20 12.39 8.95
C PHE A 29 -11.06 12.73 10.17
N SER A 30 -12.18 13.42 9.99
CA SER A 30 -13.10 13.79 11.08
C SER A 30 -13.74 12.55 11.70
N ASP A 31 -14.22 11.62 10.86
CA ASP A 31 -14.78 10.35 11.33
C ASP A 31 -13.76 9.57 12.15
N LEU A 32 -12.52 9.47 11.64
CA LEU A 32 -11.44 8.78 12.30
C LEU A 32 -11.05 9.44 13.63
N PHE A 33 -11.00 10.77 13.66
CA PHE A 33 -10.68 11.55 14.85
C PHE A 33 -11.70 11.29 15.97
N GLN A 34 -12.99 11.21 15.64
CA GLN A 34 -14.04 10.88 16.61
C GLN A 34 -13.81 9.48 17.22
N GLN A 35 -13.52 8.48 16.37
CA GLN A 35 -13.25 7.10 16.78
C GLN A 35 -11.92 6.90 17.51
N THR A 36 -11.06 7.92 17.56
CA THR A 36 -9.74 7.86 18.21
C THR A 36 -9.53 8.98 19.23
N SER A 37 -10.60 9.66 19.61
CA SER A 37 -10.64 10.85 20.49
C SER A 37 -10.07 10.61 21.88
N THR A 38 -10.17 9.38 22.40
CA THR A 38 -9.54 8.98 23.66
C THR A 38 -8.86 7.63 23.50
N SER A 39 -7.91 7.32 24.38
CA SER A 39 -7.23 6.02 24.38
C SER A 39 -8.21 4.85 24.48
N ASP A 40 -9.26 4.98 25.31
CA ASP A 40 -10.25 3.91 25.50
C ASP A 40 -11.11 3.69 24.25
N VAL A 41 -11.57 4.78 23.62
CA VAL A 41 -12.35 4.70 22.38
C VAL A 41 -11.48 4.14 21.25
N ALA A 42 -10.23 4.60 21.11
CA ALA A 42 -9.29 4.10 20.12
C ALA A 42 -9.02 2.60 20.30
N ILE A 43 -8.80 2.13 21.52
CA ILE A 43 -8.57 0.71 21.82
C ILE A 43 -9.79 -0.14 21.44
N SER A 44 -11.00 0.30 21.80
CA SER A 44 -12.22 -0.42 21.44
C SER A 44 -12.45 -0.43 19.94
N TRP A 45 -12.20 0.68 19.24
CA TRP A 45 -12.29 0.78 17.79
C TRP A 45 -11.27 -0.16 17.10
N LEU A 46 -10.00 -0.12 17.51
CA LEU A 46 -8.97 -1.01 16.96
C LEU A 46 -9.31 -2.49 17.15
N ALA A 47 -9.86 -2.85 18.31
CA ALA A 47 -10.26 -4.22 18.59
C ALA A 47 -11.48 -4.66 17.76
N LYS A 48 -12.44 -3.74 17.53
CA LYS A 48 -13.58 -3.95 16.63
C LYS A 48 -13.13 -4.27 15.19
N TYR A 49 -12.09 -3.61 14.70
CA TYR A 49 -11.49 -3.86 13.37
C TYR A 49 -10.41 -4.95 13.38
N LYS A 50 -10.26 -5.71 14.48
CA LYS A 50 -9.25 -6.77 14.65
C LYS A 50 -7.80 -6.32 14.46
N LEU A 51 -7.54 -5.00 14.55
CA LEU A 51 -6.21 -4.42 14.44
C LEU A 51 -5.38 -4.65 15.72
N ILE A 52 -6.04 -4.95 16.84
CA ILE A 52 -5.44 -5.49 18.05
C ILE A 52 -6.25 -6.69 18.55
N SER A 53 -5.60 -7.59 19.29
CA SER A 53 -6.23 -8.83 19.76
C SER A 53 -7.38 -8.55 20.74
N ASN A 54 -8.56 -9.13 20.51
CA ASN A 54 -9.72 -9.02 21.41
C ASN A 54 -9.56 -9.80 22.72
N SER A 55 -8.62 -10.74 22.77
CA SER A 55 -8.33 -11.54 23.97
C SER A 55 -6.85 -11.93 24.00
N PHE A 56 -6.35 -12.37 25.15
CA PHE A 56 -4.99 -12.90 25.29
C PHE A 56 -4.98 -14.06 26.28
N GLN A 57 -4.32 -15.17 25.96
CA GLN A 57 -4.22 -16.32 26.87
C GLN A 57 -2.95 -16.24 27.74
N CYS A 58 -3.04 -16.65 29.00
CA CYS A 58 -1.86 -16.73 29.86
C CYS A 58 -1.00 -17.93 29.44
N LEU A 59 0.25 -17.68 29.06
CA LEU A 59 1.17 -18.74 28.59
C LEU A 59 1.51 -19.79 29.66
N ILE A 60 1.20 -19.53 30.94
CA ILE A 60 1.49 -20.45 32.05
C ILE A 60 0.30 -21.38 32.35
N CYS A 61 -0.95 -20.95 32.09
CA CYS A 61 -2.13 -21.76 32.44
C CYS A 61 -3.22 -21.86 31.39
N GLY A 62 -3.01 -21.28 30.20
CA GLY A 62 -3.97 -21.25 29.10
C GLY A 62 -5.25 -20.43 29.37
N LYS A 63 -5.47 -19.93 30.59
CA LYS A 63 -6.69 -19.18 30.91
C LYS A 63 -6.65 -17.76 30.29
N PRO A 64 -7.78 -17.23 29.83
CA PRO A 64 -7.85 -15.87 29.32
C PRO A 64 -7.41 -14.82 30.35
N CYS A 65 -6.60 -13.88 29.90
CA CYS A 65 -6.20 -12.71 30.66
C CYS A 65 -7.35 -11.69 30.75
N SER A 66 -7.31 -10.87 31.80
CA SER A 66 -8.20 -9.71 31.96
C SER A 66 -7.46 -8.42 31.65
N ILE A 67 -8.17 -7.41 31.17
CA ILE A 67 -7.60 -6.08 30.95
C ILE A 67 -7.59 -5.31 32.26
N VAL A 68 -6.47 -4.67 32.56
CA VAL A 68 -6.31 -3.84 33.74
C VAL A 68 -5.71 -2.49 33.38
N GLY A 69 -6.03 -1.46 34.17
CA GLY A 69 -5.41 -0.15 34.05
C GLY A 69 -3.90 -0.19 34.36
N TYR A 70 -3.13 0.58 33.60
CA TYR A 70 -1.69 0.71 33.69
C TYR A 70 -1.24 2.11 33.25
N LYS A 71 -1.38 3.09 34.15
CA LYS A 71 -1.10 4.52 33.88
C LYS A 71 0.35 4.83 33.47
N LYS A 72 1.30 3.94 33.78
CA LYS A 72 2.71 4.10 33.36
C LYS A 72 2.94 3.73 31.90
N GLY A 73 2.00 3.02 31.26
CA GLY A 73 2.08 2.66 29.85
C GLY A 73 1.33 3.66 28.98
N ILE A 74 1.81 3.84 27.75
CA ILE A 74 1.25 4.79 26.78
C ILE A 74 -0.25 4.60 26.51
N ASP A 75 -0.74 3.36 26.53
CA ASP A 75 -2.14 3.02 26.26
C ASP A 75 -3.03 3.00 27.52
N GLY A 76 -2.44 3.24 28.70
CA GLY A 76 -3.19 3.19 29.96
C GLY A 76 -3.77 1.81 30.34
N LYS A 77 -3.60 0.77 29.51
CA LYS A 77 -4.16 -0.59 29.67
C LYS A 77 -3.16 -1.68 29.32
N ARG A 78 -3.34 -2.86 29.91
CA ARG A 78 -2.56 -4.07 29.59
C ARG A 78 -3.33 -5.35 29.91
N TRP A 79 -2.94 -6.46 29.28
CA TRP A 79 -3.41 -7.80 29.65
C TRP A 79 -2.74 -8.25 30.94
N ARG A 80 -3.51 -8.87 31.84
CA ARG A 80 -3.00 -9.45 33.09
C ARG A 80 -3.71 -10.74 33.46
N CYS A 81 -2.92 -11.78 33.74
CA CYS A 81 -3.35 -12.94 34.51
C CYS A 81 -3.00 -12.72 35.97
N ARG A 82 -4.00 -12.71 36.87
CA ARG A 82 -3.77 -12.50 38.31
C ARG A 82 -3.07 -13.68 38.97
N LYS A 83 -3.37 -14.92 38.53
CA LYS A 83 -2.85 -16.15 39.15
C LYS A 83 -1.33 -16.27 39.02
N HIS A 84 -0.77 -15.97 37.84
CA HIS A 84 0.66 -16.10 37.57
C HIS A 84 1.39 -14.77 37.45
N ASN A 85 0.71 -13.65 37.77
CA ASN A 85 1.20 -12.29 37.55
C ASN A 85 1.73 -12.00 36.13
N PHE A 86 1.31 -12.80 35.15
CA PHE A 86 1.68 -12.67 33.75
C PHE A 86 1.05 -11.41 33.16
N VAL A 87 1.84 -10.60 32.46
CA VAL A 87 1.39 -9.35 31.82
C VAL A 87 1.85 -9.26 30.38
N ARG A 88 1.03 -8.65 29.53
CA ARG A 88 1.37 -8.33 28.13
C ARG A 88 0.75 -7.00 27.72
N SER A 89 1.40 -6.31 26.80
CA SER A 89 0.82 -5.12 26.15
C SER A 89 -0.44 -5.50 25.40
N ILE A 90 -1.41 -4.58 25.33
CA ILE A 90 -2.59 -4.75 24.44
C ILE A 90 -2.20 -4.80 22.97
N ARG A 91 -1.02 -4.28 22.62
CA ARG A 91 -0.46 -4.23 21.26
C ARG A 91 0.23 -5.51 20.83
N LYS A 92 0.42 -6.47 21.75
CA LYS A 92 1.18 -7.69 21.46
C LYS A 92 0.53 -8.47 20.30
N GLY A 93 1.33 -8.88 19.32
CA GLY A 93 0.86 -9.62 18.14
C GLY A 93 0.18 -8.74 17.09
N SER A 94 0.34 -7.42 17.15
CA SER A 94 -0.14 -6.48 16.13
C SER A 94 1.02 -5.65 15.59
N PHE A 95 0.84 -4.96 14.46
CA PHE A 95 1.86 -4.05 13.93
C PHE A 95 2.08 -2.80 14.80
N PHE A 96 1.25 -2.56 15.82
CA PHE A 96 1.50 -1.52 16.83
C PHE A 96 2.54 -1.96 17.87
N GLU A 97 2.93 -3.24 17.89
CA GLU A 97 3.91 -3.76 18.83
C GLU A 97 5.24 -2.99 18.71
N ASN A 98 5.88 -2.73 19.86
CA ASN A 98 7.13 -1.97 19.98
C ASN A 98 7.09 -0.49 19.53
N SER A 99 5.97 0.00 19.00
CA SER A 99 5.84 1.42 18.67
C SER A 99 5.73 2.28 19.92
N HIS A 100 6.49 3.38 19.93
CA HIS A 100 6.38 4.43 20.94
C HIS A 100 5.32 5.48 20.63
N LEU A 101 4.65 5.40 19.47
CA LEU A 101 3.53 6.27 19.12
C LEU A 101 2.26 5.82 19.86
N SER A 102 1.45 6.78 20.28
CA SER A 102 0.11 6.47 20.79
C SER A 102 -0.71 5.78 19.70
N LEU A 103 -1.65 4.90 20.06
CA LEU A 103 -2.50 4.21 19.09
C LEU A 103 -3.28 5.20 18.21
N THR A 104 -3.77 6.29 18.81
CA THR A 104 -4.44 7.39 18.13
C THR A 104 -3.53 8.04 17.07
N THR A 105 -2.34 8.49 17.48
CA THR A 105 -1.40 9.17 16.58
C THR A 105 -0.93 8.25 15.45
N PHE A 106 -0.69 6.97 15.76
CA PHE A 106 -0.30 5.97 14.77
C PHE A 106 -1.36 5.86 13.67
N ILE A 107 -2.64 5.74 14.06
CA ILE A 107 -3.76 5.65 13.13
C ILE A 107 -3.96 6.93 12.30
N TRP A 108 -3.80 8.11 12.91
CA TRP A 108 -3.84 9.38 12.17
C TRP A 108 -2.76 9.46 11.09
N LEU A 109 -1.52 9.08 11.44
CA LEU A 109 -0.41 9.07 10.49
C LEU A 109 -0.64 8.04 9.38
N MET A 110 -1.19 6.86 9.67
CA MET A 110 -1.56 5.88 8.64
C MET A 110 -2.61 6.47 7.67
N TYR A 111 -3.65 7.11 8.19
CA TYR A 111 -4.68 7.75 7.37
C TYR A 111 -4.08 8.86 6.49
N MET A 112 -3.34 9.80 7.08
CA MET A 112 -2.71 10.90 6.36
C MET A 112 -1.75 10.39 5.27
N TRP A 113 -0.96 9.36 5.57
CA TRP A 113 -0.08 8.70 4.59
C TRP A 113 -0.89 8.09 3.43
N SER A 114 -1.99 7.38 3.74
CA SER A 114 -2.88 6.80 2.71
C SER A 114 -3.55 7.85 1.82
N ARG A 115 -3.63 9.10 2.28
CA ARG A 115 -4.29 10.23 1.61
C ARG A 115 -3.30 11.21 0.98
N ASP A 116 -2.02 10.85 0.89
CA ASP A 116 -0.99 11.65 0.21
C ASP A 116 -0.73 13.03 0.83
N TYR A 117 -0.91 13.16 2.16
CA TYR A 117 -0.55 14.37 2.89
C TYR A 117 0.95 14.64 2.80
N LEU A 118 1.36 15.92 2.84
CA LEU A 118 2.79 16.24 2.84
C LEU A 118 3.43 15.80 4.16
N HIS A 119 4.62 15.21 4.08
CA HIS A 119 5.35 14.77 5.27
C HIS A 119 5.54 15.90 6.30
N THR A 120 5.85 17.11 5.82
CA THR A 120 5.99 18.30 6.66
C THR A 120 4.68 18.65 7.40
N GLU A 121 3.55 18.59 6.71
CA GLU A 121 2.23 18.82 7.30
C GLU A 121 1.92 17.73 8.34
N MET A 122 2.16 16.46 8.02
CA MET A 122 1.94 15.36 8.96
C MET A 122 2.73 15.53 10.25
N THR A 123 4.01 15.91 10.16
CA THR A 123 4.85 16.16 11.34
C THR A 123 4.38 17.36 12.15
N HIS A 124 3.91 18.42 11.47
CA HIS A 124 3.37 19.62 12.10
C HIS A 124 2.08 19.32 12.86
N GLU A 125 1.10 18.73 12.19
CA GLU A 125 -0.23 18.45 12.74
C GLU A 125 -0.21 17.44 13.88
N THR A 126 0.70 16.46 13.83
CA THR A 126 0.78 15.40 14.86
C THR A 126 1.82 15.67 15.94
N ASN A 127 2.67 16.69 15.77
CA ASN A 127 3.82 16.97 16.62
C ASN A 127 4.76 15.74 16.80
N VAL A 128 4.82 14.87 15.79
CA VAL A 128 5.71 13.71 15.76
C VAL A 128 6.98 14.08 15.00
N CYS A 129 8.14 13.67 15.52
CA CYS A 129 9.40 14.00 14.87
C CYS A 129 9.51 13.30 13.49
N PRO A 130 10.18 13.93 12.51
CA PRO A 130 10.32 13.39 11.16
C PRO A 130 10.87 11.95 11.12
N LYS A 131 11.82 11.62 12.00
CA LYS A 131 12.41 10.29 12.08
C LYS A 131 11.36 9.21 12.39
N SER A 132 10.52 9.42 13.41
CA SER A 132 9.50 8.45 13.78
C SER A 132 8.42 8.28 12.71
N THR A 133 8.06 9.34 11.99
CA THR A 133 7.15 9.22 10.83
C THR A 133 7.76 8.41 9.69
N ILE A 134 9.06 8.58 9.40
CA ILE A 134 9.77 7.81 8.37
C ILE A 134 9.81 6.32 8.75
N ASP A 135 10.12 6.01 10.01
CA ASP A 135 10.13 4.62 10.51
C ASP A 135 8.74 3.97 10.38
N LEU A 136 7.67 4.72 10.68
CA LEU A 136 6.29 4.26 10.45
C LEU A 136 6.01 4.03 8.96
N PHE A 137 6.42 4.93 8.08
CA PHE A 137 6.21 4.75 6.64
C PHE A 137 7.00 3.56 6.08
N ARG A 138 8.16 3.24 6.66
CA ARG A 138 8.90 2.00 6.34
C ARG A 138 8.09 0.77 6.75
N LEU A 139 7.58 0.74 7.98
CA LEU A 139 6.72 -0.35 8.47
C LEU A 139 5.47 -0.54 7.61
N ILE A 140 4.77 0.56 7.25
CA ILE A 140 3.59 0.48 6.37
C ILE A 140 3.98 -0.18 5.05
N ARG A 141 5.08 0.24 4.41
CA ARG A 141 5.54 -0.36 3.15
C ARG A 141 5.89 -1.84 3.27
N GLU A 142 6.59 -2.25 4.33
CA GLU A 142 6.91 -3.66 4.58
C GLU A 142 5.66 -4.52 4.83
N LEU A 143 4.62 -3.95 5.44
CA LEU A 143 3.33 -4.63 5.60
C LEU A 143 2.63 -4.77 4.24
N LEU A 144 2.65 -3.72 3.42
CA LEU A 144 2.09 -3.75 2.07
C LEU A 144 2.81 -4.74 1.16
N GLU A 145 4.14 -4.78 1.20
CA GLU A 145 4.92 -5.70 0.37
C GLU A 145 4.59 -7.16 0.71
N ARG A 146 4.66 -7.53 2.00
CA ARG A 146 4.27 -8.88 2.45
C ARG A 146 2.83 -9.22 2.09
N PHE A 147 1.94 -8.26 2.25
CA PHE A 147 0.54 -8.43 1.89
C PHE A 147 0.38 -8.81 0.41
N LEU A 148 1.07 -8.11 -0.49
CA LEU A 148 1.04 -8.38 -1.93
C LEU A 148 1.72 -9.71 -2.29
N GLU A 149 2.79 -10.09 -1.59
CA GLU A 149 3.47 -11.39 -1.76
C GLU A 149 2.56 -12.56 -1.40
N ASP A 150 1.80 -12.43 -0.32
CA ASP A 150 0.85 -13.45 0.15
C ASP A 150 -0.43 -13.50 -0.72
N HIS A 151 -0.70 -12.44 -1.49
CA HIS A 151 -1.93 -12.26 -2.28
C HIS A 151 -1.62 -11.87 -3.74
N PRO A 152 -0.92 -12.72 -4.52
CA PRO A 152 -0.49 -12.39 -5.88
C PRO A 152 -1.68 -12.06 -6.80
N LYS A 153 -2.87 -12.62 -6.53
CA LYS A 153 -4.09 -12.33 -7.29
C LYS A 153 -4.59 -10.90 -7.20
N GLU A 154 -4.24 -10.17 -6.14
CA GLU A 154 -4.51 -8.72 -6.04
C GLU A 154 -3.65 -7.90 -7.02
N LEU A 155 -2.60 -8.51 -7.59
CA LEU A 155 -1.82 -8.00 -8.73
C LEU A 155 -2.18 -8.66 -10.07
N ASP A 156 -2.71 -9.90 -10.08
CA ASP A 156 -2.90 -10.71 -11.29
C ASP A 156 -4.17 -10.41 -12.09
N ASP A 157 -5.05 -9.53 -11.64
CA ASP A 157 -6.00 -8.86 -12.54
C ASP A 157 -5.31 -7.58 -13.03
N PRO A 158 -4.43 -7.66 -14.07
CA PRO A 158 -3.88 -6.45 -14.65
C PRO A 158 -5.07 -5.58 -15.09
N PRO A 159 -4.96 -4.25 -14.95
CA PRO A 159 -5.98 -3.39 -15.52
C PRO A 159 -6.09 -3.73 -17.00
N GLU A 160 -7.31 -4.02 -17.44
CA GLU A 160 -7.63 -4.13 -18.86
C GLU A 160 -7.38 -2.77 -19.52
N ILE A 161 -6.16 -2.56 -19.99
CA ILE A 161 -5.69 -1.35 -20.67
C ILE A 161 -5.64 -1.64 -22.16
N GLY A 162 -6.27 -0.78 -22.95
CA GLY A 162 -6.35 -0.94 -24.40
C GLY A 162 -7.43 -1.93 -24.82
N GLY A 163 -7.13 -2.68 -25.89
CA GLY A 163 -8.02 -3.58 -26.59
C GLY A 163 -8.90 -2.84 -27.59
N PHE A 164 -10.08 -3.37 -27.86
CA PHE A 164 -11.09 -2.73 -28.68
C PHE A 164 -12.13 -2.01 -27.80
N ASP A 165 -12.63 -0.88 -28.28
CA ASP A 165 -13.82 -0.28 -27.72
C ASP A 165 -15.04 -1.17 -28.08
N LEU A 166 -15.80 -1.59 -27.07
CA LEU A 166 -16.92 -2.52 -27.28
C LEU A 166 -18.13 -1.89 -28.00
N GLN A 167 -18.22 -0.56 -28.06
CA GLN A 167 -19.30 0.15 -28.72
C GLN A 167 -18.95 0.46 -30.17
N THR A 168 -17.74 0.94 -30.43
CA THR A 168 -17.32 1.34 -31.78
C THR A 168 -16.66 0.22 -32.56
N GLY A 169 -16.06 -0.76 -31.87
CA GLY A 169 -15.22 -1.80 -32.48
C GLY A 169 -13.84 -1.30 -32.90
N GLU A 170 -13.49 -0.05 -32.59
CA GLU A 170 -12.20 0.54 -32.95
C GLU A 170 -11.12 0.20 -31.91
N PRO A 171 -9.84 0.09 -32.31
CA PRO A 171 -8.72 -0.02 -31.38
C PRO A 171 -8.69 1.15 -30.41
N LYS A 172 -8.58 0.85 -29.12
CA LYS A 172 -8.22 1.87 -28.13
C LYS A 172 -6.76 2.24 -28.27
N VAL A 173 -6.44 3.46 -27.83
CA VAL A 173 -5.09 4.02 -27.92
C VAL A 173 -4.40 4.00 -26.57
N VAL A 174 -3.19 3.47 -26.51
CA VAL A 174 -2.34 3.48 -25.31
C VAL A 174 -1.02 4.17 -25.62
N GLU A 175 -0.73 5.25 -24.90
CA GLU A 175 0.57 5.93 -24.95
C GLU A 175 1.55 5.21 -24.03
N ILE A 176 2.74 4.84 -24.50
CA ILE A 176 3.80 4.22 -23.67
C ILE A 176 5.04 5.09 -23.62
N ASP A 177 5.75 5.06 -22.50
CA ASP A 177 6.99 5.80 -22.30
C ASP A 177 7.82 5.24 -21.14
N VAL A 178 9.08 5.67 -21.04
CA VAL A 178 10.01 5.34 -19.95
C VAL A 178 10.43 6.58 -19.21
N THR A 179 10.43 6.51 -17.88
CA THR A 179 10.99 7.57 -17.05
C THR A 179 12.02 7.04 -16.06
N THR A 180 13.12 7.77 -15.91
CA THR A 180 14.15 7.47 -14.91
C THR A 180 13.86 8.20 -13.60
N PHE A 181 13.98 7.46 -12.50
CA PHE A 181 14.01 7.99 -11.14
C PHE A 181 15.45 8.03 -10.65
N SER A 182 16.10 9.18 -10.78
CA SER A 182 17.45 9.41 -10.26
C SER A 182 17.44 10.26 -8.98
N ARG A 183 18.42 10.02 -8.12
CA ARG A 183 18.64 10.85 -6.92
C ARG A 183 19.68 11.92 -7.26
N SER A 184 19.28 13.18 -7.24
CA SER A 184 20.24 14.29 -7.20
C SER A 184 20.69 14.46 -5.75
N LYS A 185 21.95 14.14 -5.45
CA LYS A 185 22.61 14.58 -4.22
C LYS A 185 23.60 15.68 -4.59
N PRO A 186 23.59 16.84 -3.90
CA PRO A 186 24.68 17.80 -4.07
C PRO A 186 26.00 17.15 -3.60
N ASN A 187 27.03 17.24 -4.44
CA ASN A 187 28.41 16.78 -4.22
C ASN A 187 28.70 15.25 -4.21
N GLU A 188 27.76 14.39 -4.61
CA GLU A 188 28.05 12.96 -4.87
C GLU A 188 27.71 12.60 -6.32
N LYS A 189 28.49 11.70 -6.92
CA LYS A 189 28.18 11.13 -8.25
C LYS A 189 26.73 10.63 -8.25
N HIS A 190 26.01 10.91 -9.34
CA HIS A 190 24.64 10.44 -9.56
C HIS A 190 24.51 8.96 -9.13
N VAL A 191 23.74 8.70 -8.07
CA VAL A 191 23.41 7.34 -7.67
C VAL A 191 22.56 6.75 -8.80
N LYS A 192 22.93 5.56 -9.28
CA LYS A 192 22.21 4.84 -10.35
C LYS A 192 20.72 4.80 -10.00
N GLY A 193 19.90 5.46 -10.82
CA GLY A 193 18.46 5.48 -10.68
C GLY A 193 17.85 4.12 -11.05
N PHE A 194 16.54 3.99 -10.88
CA PHE A 194 15.77 2.90 -11.50
C PHE A 194 14.86 3.49 -12.57
N CYS A 195 14.60 2.71 -13.62
CA CYS A 195 13.73 3.12 -14.70
C CYS A 195 12.36 2.48 -14.53
N VAL A 196 11.35 3.21 -14.95
CA VAL A 196 9.96 2.79 -14.90
C VAL A 196 9.41 2.94 -16.30
N PHE A 197 8.93 1.82 -16.82
CA PHE A 197 8.12 1.78 -18.02
C PHE A 197 6.65 1.95 -17.62
N GLY A 198 5.88 2.67 -18.41
CA GLY A 198 4.45 2.75 -18.18
C GLY A 198 3.68 3.05 -19.44
N GLY A 199 2.37 2.90 -19.33
CA GLY A 199 1.45 3.25 -20.40
C GLY A 199 0.15 3.78 -19.85
N ILE A 200 -0.51 4.68 -20.59
CA ILE A 200 -1.80 5.29 -20.25
C ILE A 200 -2.77 5.18 -21.42
N GLU A 201 -3.98 4.71 -21.13
CA GLU A 201 -5.07 4.62 -22.12
C GLU A 201 -5.66 6.02 -22.37
N ARG A 202 -5.72 6.46 -23.63
CA ARG A 202 -6.32 7.74 -23.99
C ARG A 202 -7.82 7.75 -23.69
N GLY A 203 -8.31 8.89 -23.22
CA GLY A 203 -9.74 9.08 -22.91
C GLY A 203 -10.19 8.40 -21.61
N THR A 204 -9.31 7.68 -20.92
CA THR A 204 -9.57 7.13 -19.59
C THR A 204 -8.45 7.50 -18.62
N ASP A 205 -8.59 7.03 -17.39
CA ASP A 205 -7.59 7.23 -16.35
C ASP A 205 -6.67 6.01 -16.19
N LYS A 206 -6.93 4.91 -16.90
CA LYS A 206 -6.20 3.65 -16.69
C LYS A 206 -4.76 3.79 -17.18
N CYS A 207 -3.81 3.52 -16.30
CA CYS A 207 -2.41 3.42 -16.66
C CYS A 207 -1.73 2.26 -15.94
N PHE A 208 -0.61 1.76 -16.44
CA PHE A 208 0.28 0.83 -15.73
C PHE A 208 1.64 1.46 -15.51
N LEU A 209 2.30 1.07 -14.42
CA LEU A 209 3.67 1.45 -14.09
C LEU A 209 4.44 0.18 -13.73
N VAL A 210 5.62 -0.02 -14.31
CA VAL A 210 6.42 -1.24 -14.11
C VAL A 210 7.88 -0.84 -13.99
N PRO A 211 8.58 -1.22 -12.91
CA PRO A 211 10.02 -1.04 -12.83
C PRO A 211 10.70 -1.94 -13.87
N ILE A 212 11.63 -1.40 -14.63
CA ILE A 212 12.44 -2.17 -15.58
C ILE A 212 13.89 -2.14 -15.10
N GLU A 213 14.39 -3.30 -14.67
CA GLU A 213 15.77 -3.44 -14.16
C GLU A 213 16.80 -3.48 -15.30
N HIS A 214 16.38 -3.97 -16.46
CA HIS A 214 17.18 -4.06 -17.68
C HIS A 214 16.41 -3.40 -18.82
N GLU A 215 16.91 -2.26 -19.31
CA GLU A 215 16.37 -1.56 -20.48
C GLU A 215 16.72 -2.32 -21.77
N ASN A 216 16.25 -3.56 -21.88
CA ASN A 216 16.39 -4.38 -23.08
C ASN A 216 15.02 -4.65 -23.71
N LYS A 217 15.04 -5.02 -24.99
CA LYS A 217 13.85 -5.21 -25.80
C LYS A 217 12.90 -6.25 -25.17
N GLU A 218 13.46 -7.35 -24.65
CA GLU A 218 12.70 -8.46 -24.08
C GLU A 218 11.90 -8.04 -22.84
N ALA A 219 12.45 -7.17 -21.99
CA ALA A 219 11.75 -6.67 -20.81
C ALA A 219 10.57 -5.76 -21.18
N PHE A 220 10.72 -4.91 -22.20
CA PHE A 220 9.63 -4.07 -22.70
C PHE A 220 8.54 -4.88 -23.38
N GLU A 221 8.90 -5.85 -24.23
CA GLU A 221 7.95 -6.76 -24.86
C GLU A 221 7.13 -7.54 -23.84
N ALA A 222 7.79 -8.13 -22.83
CA ALA A 222 7.12 -8.84 -21.75
C ALA A 222 6.14 -7.94 -20.98
N ALA A 223 6.51 -6.67 -20.76
CA ALA A 223 5.62 -5.71 -20.14
C ALA A 223 4.43 -5.34 -21.04
N ILE A 224 4.65 -5.11 -22.33
CA ILE A 224 3.57 -4.83 -23.30
C ILE A 224 2.57 -5.99 -23.32
N ILE A 225 3.04 -7.22 -23.50
CA ILE A 225 2.20 -8.43 -23.55
C ILE A 225 1.43 -8.62 -22.25
N ARG A 226 2.04 -8.29 -21.11
CA ARG A 226 1.42 -8.48 -19.79
C ARG A 226 0.36 -7.42 -19.48
N TRP A 227 0.57 -6.17 -19.89
CA TRP A 227 -0.19 -5.02 -19.38
C TRP A 227 -1.09 -4.34 -20.42
N ILE A 228 -0.93 -4.65 -21.71
CA ILE A 228 -1.72 -4.07 -22.80
C ILE A 228 -2.49 -5.19 -23.50
N LEU A 229 -3.80 -5.01 -23.65
CA LEU A 229 -4.65 -6.00 -24.30
C LEU A 229 -4.35 -6.12 -25.80
N PRO A 230 -4.44 -7.33 -26.40
CA PRO A 230 -4.34 -7.51 -27.85
C PRO A 230 -5.31 -6.62 -28.64
N GLY A 231 -4.91 -6.19 -29.83
CA GLY A 231 -5.70 -5.31 -30.71
C GLY A 231 -5.56 -3.81 -30.43
N THR A 232 -4.77 -3.43 -29.43
CA THR A 232 -4.52 -2.03 -29.08
C THR A 232 -3.73 -1.29 -30.16
N HIS A 233 -4.03 0.00 -30.33
CA HIS A 233 -3.16 0.94 -31.03
C HIS A 233 -2.20 1.59 -30.03
N ILE A 234 -0.92 1.24 -30.11
CA ILE A 234 0.12 1.75 -29.22
C ILE A 234 0.75 2.99 -29.85
N VAL A 235 1.01 4.00 -29.03
CA VAL A 235 1.69 5.23 -29.45
C VAL A 235 2.90 5.45 -28.55
N SER A 236 4.05 5.78 -29.11
CA SER A 236 5.27 6.04 -28.35
C SER A 236 6.13 7.13 -28.99
N ASP A 237 7.14 7.57 -28.24
CA ASP A 237 8.27 8.32 -28.80
C ASP A 237 9.19 7.39 -29.65
N ILE A 238 10.04 8.01 -30.47
CA ILE A 238 10.96 7.37 -31.43
C ILE A 238 11.93 6.40 -30.76
N TRP A 239 12.22 6.55 -29.46
CA TRP A 239 13.08 5.62 -28.73
C TRP A 239 12.58 4.18 -28.82
N ALA A 240 11.27 3.96 -28.94
CA ALA A 240 10.70 2.62 -28.98
C ALA A 240 10.80 1.93 -30.36
N GLU A 241 11.37 2.57 -31.38
CA GLU A 241 11.45 2.02 -32.75
C GLU A 241 12.15 0.65 -32.80
N TYR A 242 13.17 0.46 -31.98
CA TYR A 242 13.88 -0.83 -31.92
C TYR A 242 13.02 -1.98 -31.35
N LEU A 243 11.89 -1.67 -30.69
CA LEU A 243 10.99 -2.68 -30.12
C LEU A 243 10.20 -3.41 -31.21
N GLN A 244 9.93 -2.80 -32.38
CA GLN A 244 9.12 -3.41 -33.44
C GLN A 244 7.79 -3.94 -32.91
N ILE A 245 7.02 -3.07 -32.23
CA ILE A 245 5.81 -3.46 -31.48
C ILE A 245 4.76 -4.10 -32.38
N ASP A 246 4.69 -3.66 -33.64
CA ASP A 246 3.85 -4.19 -34.71
C ASP A 246 4.21 -5.64 -35.12
N GLN A 247 5.32 -6.18 -34.63
CA GLN A 247 5.74 -7.58 -34.86
C GLN A 247 5.55 -8.47 -33.63
N ILE A 248 5.29 -7.88 -32.45
CA ILE A 248 5.06 -8.63 -31.22
C ILE A 248 3.84 -9.54 -31.40
N GLU A 249 3.98 -10.81 -30.99
CA GLU A 249 2.90 -11.81 -31.02
C GLU A 249 2.20 -11.89 -32.39
N GLN A 250 2.97 -11.88 -33.50
CA GLN A 250 2.46 -11.95 -34.88
C GLN A 250 1.64 -10.72 -35.30
N GLY A 251 1.90 -9.56 -34.69
CA GLY A 251 1.30 -8.28 -35.09
C GLY A 251 -0.11 -8.06 -34.59
N ILE A 252 -0.39 -8.53 -33.37
CA ILE A 252 -1.66 -8.25 -32.67
C ILE A 252 -1.80 -6.79 -32.21
N TYR A 253 -0.74 -5.99 -32.29
CA TYR A 253 -0.73 -4.57 -31.97
C TYR A 253 -0.50 -3.75 -33.23
N THR A 254 -1.09 -2.57 -33.29
CA THR A 254 -0.67 -1.53 -34.25
C THR A 254 0.15 -0.48 -33.51
N HIS A 255 1.09 0.15 -34.20
CA HIS A 255 2.02 1.08 -33.58
C HIS A 255 2.23 2.32 -34.44
N GLU A 256 2.18 3.48 -33.78
CA GLU A 256 2.56 4.78 -34.31
C GLU A 256 3.70 5.39 -33.46
N TYR A 257 4.70 5.93 -34.13
CA TYR A 257 5.80 6.68 -33.51
C TYR A 257 5.57 8.17 -33.70
N ILE A 258 5.90 8.94 -32.67
CA ILE A 258 5.93 10.40 -32.76
C ILE A 258 7.38 10.85 -32.90
N ASP A 259 7.65 11.61 -33.96
CA ASP A 259 8.92 12.30 -34.14
C ASP A 259 8.78 13.78 -33.72
N TYR A 260 9.30 14.12 -32.53
CA TYR A 260 9.24 15.49 -32.03
C TYR A 260 10.11 16.48 -32.83
N GLU A 261 11.02 16.00 -33.69
CA GLU A 261 11.82 16.85 -34.57
C GLU A 261 11.07 17.22 -35.86
N ASN A 262 9.92 16.58 -36.13
CA ASN A 262 9.09 16.87 -37.30
C ASN A 262 8.07 17.99 -37.00
N PRO A 263 8.24 19.20 -37.56
CA PRO A 263 7.35 20.34 -37.30
C PRO A 263 5.92 20.17 -37.86
N ASN A 264 5.67 19.14 -38.69
CA ASN A 264 4.34 18.81 -39.20
C ASN A 264 3.56 17.84 -38.31
N ASP A 265 4.21 17.16 -37.36
CA ASP A 265 3.57 16.30 -36.34
C ASP A 265 2.99 17.14 -35.20
N SER A 266 2.14 18.09 -35.58
CA SER A 266 1.53 19.10 -34.71
C SER A 266 0.41 18.54 -33.81
N GLU A 267 0.00 17.29 -33.99
CA GLU A 267 -0.86 16.59 -33.04
C GLU A 267 -0.02 16.01 -31.89
N SER A 268 0.08 16.77 -30.81
CA SER A 268 -0.28 16.40 -29.42
C SER A 268 -0.38 14.92 -28.94
N HIS A 269 0.32 13.93 -29.48
CA HIS A 269 -0.03 12.52 -29.31
C HIS A 269 0.46 11.84 -28.01
N THR A 270 1.47 12.35 -27.29
CA THR A 270 1.99 11.79 -26.00
C THR A 270 1.75 12.68 -24.80
N LYS A 271 0.90 13.71 -24.94
CA LYS A 271 0.69 14.69 -23.87
C LYS A 271 0.14 14.05 -22.59
N ASN A 272 -0.52 12.91 -22.65
CA ASN A 272 -1.12 12.31 -21.46
C ASN A 272 -0.06 11.63 -20.61
N ILE A 273 0.81 10.83 -21.22
CA ILE A 273 1.89 10.15 -20.50
C ILE A 273 2.94 11.14 -19.96
N ASP A 274 3.28 12.17 -20.75
CA ASP A 274 4.19 13.23 -20.30
C ASP A 274 3.65 14.01 -19.10
N ARG A 275 2.33 14.24 -19.07
CA ARG A 275 1.67 14.90 -17.93
C ARG A 275 1.49 13.95 -16.73
N MET A 276 1.44 12.65 -16.96
CA MET A 276 1.36 11.63 -15.92
C MET A 276 2.66 11.56 -15.12
N TRP A 277 3.83 11.62 -15.78
CA TRP A 277 5.11 11.43 -15.11
C TRP A 277 5.39 12.38 -13.95
N PRO A 278 5.21 13.71 -14.07
CA PRO A 278 5.38 14.62 -12.94
C PRO A 278 4.43 14.32 -11.78
N ARG A 279 3.20 13.86 -12.05
CA ARG A 279 2.21 13.51 -11.01
C ARG A 279 2.65 12.28 -10.24
N VAL A 280 3.06 11.23 -10.95
CA VAL A 280 3.60 9.99 -10.36
C VAL A 280 4.84 10.29 -9.52
N LYS A 281 5.81 11.04 -10.07
CA LYS A 281 7.02 11.45 -9.36
C LYS A 281 6.72 12.24 -8.09
N LYS A 282 5.77 13.18 -8.15
CA LYS A 282 5.33 13.98 -6.99
C LYS A 282 4.63 13.13 -5.93
N GLN A 283 3.77 12.20 -6.32
CA GLN A 283 3.08 11.31 -5.37
C GLN A 283 4.09 10.42 -4.65
N LEU A 284 5.06 9.89 -5.38
CA LEU A 284 6.13 9.08 -4.80
C LEU A 284 7.01 9.89 -3.85
N GLN A 285 7.38 11.12 -4.20
CA GLN A 285 8.11 12.01 -3.29
C GLN A 285 7.36 12.26 -1.96
N ARG A 286 6.03 12.29 -1.99
CA ARG A 286 5.20 12.47 -0.79
C ARG A 286 5.14 11.21 0.08
N LYS A 287 4.97 10.04 -0.54
CA LYS A 287 4.92 8.74 0.17
C LYS A 287 6.29 8.21 0.59
N HIS A 288 7.32 8.58 -0.15
CA HIS A 288 8.69 8.12 -0.01
C HIS A 288 9.60 9.34 0.14
N SER A 289 10.07 9.60 1.36
CA SER A 289 11.28 10.40 1.51
C SER A 289 12.36 9.69 0.69
N ILE A 290 12.85 10.29 -0.39
CA ILE A 290 13.90 9.74 -1.28
C ILE A 290 15.27 9.77 -0.55
N ILE A 291 15.30 9.20 0.65
CA ILE A 291 16.39 9.30 1.60
C ILE A 291 17.07 7.94 1.77
N GLU A 292 16.36 6.82 1.61
CA GLU A 292 16.92 5.48 1.80
C GLU A 292 16.64 4.55 0.61
N GLY A 293 17.70 3.96 0.07
CA GLY A 293 17.67 3.09 -1.11
C GLY A 293 17.06 1.72 -0.82
N MET A 294 15.73 1.65 -0.69
CA MET A 294 15.02 0.38 -0.55
C MET A 294 13.78 0.30 -1.44
N ALA A 295 13.74 -0.79 -2.21
CA ALA A 295 12.58 -1.54 -2.70
C ALA A 295 11.38 -0.70 -3.17
N VAL A 296 11.65 0.22 -4.08
CA VAL A 296 10.62 0.87 -4.89
C VAL A 296 9.99 -0.07 -5.98
N PRO A 297 10.63 -1.17 -6.47
CA PRO A 297 10.09 -1.95 -7.58
C PRO A 297 8.70 -2.59 -7.35
N LYS A 298 8.46 -3.26 -6.21
CA LYS A 298 7.20 -4.02 -6.03
C LYS A 298 5.97 -3.14 -5.81
N ILE A 299 6.12 -1.97 -5.16
CA ILE A 299 5.01 -1.01 -4.98
C ILE A 299 4.62 -0.37 -6.30
N PHE A 300 5.52 -0.36 -7.29
CA PHE A 300 5.27 0.22 -8.61
C PHE A 300 4.33 -0.62 -9.46
N MET A 301 4.15 -1.93 -9.20
CA MET A 301 3.27 -2.81 -9.99
C MET A 301 1.79 -2.49 -9.76
N ARG A 302 1.33 -1.33 -10.23
CA ARG A 302 -0.06 -0.92 -10.15
C ARG A 302 -0.56 -0.36 -11.47
N ALA A 303 -1.76 -0.82 -11.81
CA ALA A 303 -2.75 0.01 -12.45
C ALA A 303 -2.97 1.28 -11.62
N VAL A 304 -2.80 2.48 -12.18
CA VAL A 304 -3.23 3.70 -11.50
C VAL A 304 -4.35 4.32 -12.33
N GLU A 305 -5.46 4.68 -11.68
CA GLU A 305 -6.43 5.61 -12.25
C GLU A 305 -5.98 7.04 -11.91
N THR A 306 -5.62 7.85 -12.91
CA THR A 306 -5.00 9.17 -12.71
C THR A 306 -5.97 10.32 -12.32
N SER A 307 -7.28 10.08 -12.20
CA SER A 307 -8.23 11.14 -11.82
C SER A 307 -8.19 11.51 -10.34
N GLY A 308 -8.02 12.82 -10.12
CA GLY A 308 -7.91 13.50 -8.83
C GLY A 308 -9.17 13.50 -7.95
N THR A 309 -10.06 12.52 -8.06
CA THR A 309 -11.23 12.44 -7.17
C THR A 309 -11.59 11.03 -6.71
N LYS A 310 -11.16 9.98 -7.40
CA LYS A 310 -11.30 8.59 -6.95
C LYS A 310 -10.18 7.77 -7.58
N CYS A 311 -9.04 7.61 -6.90
CA CYS A 311 -8.32 6.35 -7.09
C CYS A 311 -9.34 5.24 -6.82
N ARG A 312 -9.59 4.33 -7.77
CA ARG A 312 -10.04 2.98 -7.40
C ARG A 312 -9.10 2.50 -6.31
N LYS A 313 -9.62 2.52 -5.08
CA LYS A 313 -8.97 1.93 -3.93
C LYS A 313 -9.02 0.43 -4.18
N TYR A 314 -7.95 -0.17 -4.67
CA TYR A 314 -7.76 -1.59 -4.42
C TYR A 314 -7.54 -1.73 -2.90
N PRO A 315 -8.48 -2.37 -2.20
CA PRO A 315 -8.53 -2.38 -0.75
C PRO A 315 -7.30 -3.07 -0.17
N LEU A 316 -6.73 -2.44 0.87
CA LEU A 316 -5.75 -3.05 1.74
C LEU A 316 -6.42 -4.03 2.70
N THR A 317 -7.01 -5.11 2.19
CA THR A 317 -7.47 -6.23 3.01
C THR A 317 -7.56 -7.48 2.15
N GLY A 318 -6.45 -8.15 1.98
CA GLY A 318 -6.46 -9.60 1.85
C GLY A 318 -6.01 -10.17 3.19
N HIS A 319 -6.39 -11.41 3.38
CA HIS A 319 -6.44 -12.14 4.63
C HIS A 319 -5.17 -12.02 5.48
N LEU A 320 -5.18 -11.09 6.43
CA LEU A 320 -4.41 -11.25 7.65
C LEU A 320 -5.21 -12.21 8.52
N HIS A 321 -4.76 -13.45 8.56
CA HIS A 321 -5.30 -14.49 9.44
C HIS A 321 -5.67 -13.87 10.81
N PRO A 322 -6.84 -14.26 11.39
CA PRO A 322 -7.16 -13.86 12.74
C PRO A 322 -5.97 -14.19 13.64
N ALA A 323 -5.71 -13.36 14.66
CA ALA A 323 -4.81 -13.67 15.76
C ALA A 323 -5.35 -14.89 16.54
N ASN A 324 -5.33 -16.06 15.91
CA ASN A 324 -5.67 -17.34 16.49
C ASN A 324 -4.37 -17.96 16.96
N ASN A 325 -4.24 -18.01 18.29
CA ASN A 325 -3.32 -18.83 19.07
C ASN A 325 -2.11 -19.37 18.32
N ILE A 326 -1.03 -18.58 18.29
CA ILE A 326 0.31 -19.12 18.14
C ILE A 326 0.54 -20.04 19.35
N GLN A 327 0.36 -21.34 19.17
CA GLN A 327 0.99 -22.34 20.03
C GLN A 327 2.47 -22.32 19.69
N GLU A 328 3.27 -21.62 20.50
CA GLU A 328 4.72 -21.79 20.48
C GLU A 328 5.03 -23.23 20.91
N SER A 329 5.45 -24.06 19.94
CA SER A 329 6.06 -25.35 20.20
C SER A 329 7.38 -25.12 20.94
N GLY A 330 7.40 -25.47 22.23
CA GLY A 330 8.59 -25.42 23.07
C GLY A 330 9.67 -26.36 22.53
N GLY A 331 10.78 -25.78 22.10
CA GLY A 331 12.03 -26.51 21.90
C GLY A 331 12.65 -26.81 23.26
N ASP A 332 12.74 -28.11 23.57
CA ASP A 332 13.52 -28.63 24.68
C ASP A 332 14.98 -28.17 24.58
N VAL A 333 15.43 -27.41 25.58
CA VAL A 333 16.85 -27.31 25.91
C VAL A 333 17.05 -28.16 27.16
N LYS A 334 17.84 -29.22 27.01
CA LYS A 334 18.38 -30.07 28.07
C LYS A 334 19.89 -30.14 27.93
N PRO A 335 20.59 -30.43 29.03
CA PRO A 335 20.70 -29.67 30.26
C PRO A 335 21.92 -28.73 30.24
#